data_AF-A0A1L5KM87-F1
#
_entry.id   AF-A0A1L5KM87-F1
#
_cell.length_a   1.000
_cell.length_b   1.000
_cell.length_c   1.000
_cell.angle_alpha   90.00
_cell.angle_beta   90.00
_cell.angle_gamma   90.00
#
_symmetry.space_group_name_H-M   'P 1'
#
loop_
_entity.id
_entity.type
_entity.pdbx_description
1 polymer ?
#
loop_
_entity_poly.entity_id
_entity_poly.type
_entity_poly.pdbx_seq_one_letter_code
_entity_poly.pdbx_strand_id
1 'polypeptide(L)'
;MSKDANTCLPTWGTAYGMQNYAQYSKIKALREAGGDVMLSIGGANNAPLAASCKNVDDLMQHYYDIVDNLNLKVLDFDIEGTWVADQASIERRNLAVKKVQDKWKSEGKDIAIWYTLPILPTGLTPEGMNVLSDAKAKGVELAGVNVMTMDYGNAICQSANTEGQNIHGKCATSAIANLH
;
A
#
# COMPACT_ATOMS: atom_id res chain seq x y z
N MET A 1 -6.94 6.41 -2.17
CA MET A 1 -6.10 7.62 -2.37
C MET A 1 -6.82 8.86 -1.83
N SER A 2 -6.13 10.00 -1.70
CA SER A 2 -6.79 11.25 -1.30
C SER A 2 -7.53 11.89 -2.49
N LYS A 3 -8.52 12.75 -2.23
CA LYS A 3 -9.25 13.48 -3.29
C LYS A 3 -8.31 14.24 -4.23
N ASP A 4 -7.32 14.91 -3.65
CA ASP A 4 -6.20 15.57 -4.32
C ASP A 4 -5.04 15.75 -3.32
N ALA A 5 -3.94 16.38 -3.74
CA ALA A 5 -2.73 16.57 -2.92
C ALA A 5 -2.89 17.51 -1.71
N ASN A 6 -3.95 18.32 -1.66
CA ASN A 6 -4.19 19.33 -0.63
C ASN A 6 -5.43 19.03 0.22
N THR A 7 -6.32 18.17 -0.26
CA THR A 7 -7.54 17.78 0.44
C THR A 7 -7.32 16.44 1.13
N CYS A 8 -7.27 16.42 2.47
CA CYS A 8 -7.24 15.21 3.28
C CYS A 8 -8.64 14.55 3.32
N LEU A 9 -8.97 13.78 2.29
CA LEU A 9 -10.26 13.11 2.16
C LEU A 9 -10.07 11.77 1.43
N PRO A 10 -10.36 10.62 2.07
CA PRO A 10 -10.28 9.32 1.41
C PRO A 10 -11.33 9.17 0.30
N THR A 11 -10.86 8.67 -0.84
CA THR A 11 -11.66 8.40 -2.03
C THR A 11 -11.21 7.13 -2.75
N TRP A 12 -12.14 6.52 -3.45
CA TRP A 12 -11.89 5.52 -4.49
C TRP A 12 -11.53 6.24 -5.79
N GLY A 13 -10.26 6.19 -6.16
CA GLY A 13 -9.79 6.70 -7.45
C GLY A 13 -10.00 8.20 -7.67
N THR A 14 -10.11 9.02 -6.61
CA THR A 14 -10.55 10.44 -6.64
C THR A 14 -11.97 10.71 -7.16
N ALA A 15 -12.64 9.67 -7.66
CA ALA A 15 -13.95 9.73 -8.30
C ALA A 15 -15.11 9.51 -7.32
N TYR A 16 -14.95 8.58 -6.36
CA TYR A 16 -16.02 8.24 -5.41
C TYR A 16 -15.56 8.43 -3.96
N GLY A 17 -16.42 9.00 -3.12
CA GLY A 17 -16.17 9.05 -1.68
C GLY A 17 -16.26 7.66 -1.03
N MET A 18 -15.88 7.58 0.24
CA MET A 18 -16.00 6.32 1.01
C MET A 18 -17.44 5.95 1.37
N GLN A 19 -18.44 6.77 1.05
CA GLN A 19 -19.84 6.51 1.35
C GLN A 19 -20.59 6.00 0.11
N ASN A 20 -21.50 5.05 0.31
CA ASN A 20 -22.38 4.50 -0.73
C ASN A 20 -21.65 4.01 -1.99
N TYR A 21 -20.43 3.48 -1.85
CA TYR A 21 -19.69 2.96 -2.98
C TYR A 21 -20.38 1.71 -3.52
N ALA A 22 -20.75 1.72 -4.80
CA ALA A 22 -21.58 0.68 -5.43
C ALA A 22 -21.02 -0.75 -5.23
N GLN A 23 -19.70 -0.87 -5.05
CA GLN A 23 -19.02 -2.14 -4.87
C GLN A 23 -19.19 -2.74 -3.46
N TYR A 24 -19.79 -2.03 -2.49
CA TYR A 24 -20.06 -2.59 -1.16
C TYR A 24 -20.97 -3.82 -1.21
N SER A 25 -21.94 -3.82 -2.14
CA SER A 25 -22.76 -5.01 -2.44
C SER A 25 -21.92 -6.22 -2.87
N LYS A 26 -20.84 -5.99 -3.63
CA LYS A 26 -19.93 -7.06 -4.09
C LYS A 26 -19.03 -7.56 -2.97
N ILE A 27 -18.56 -6.67 -2.08
CA ILE A 27 -17.80 -7.07 -0.88
C ILE A 27 -18.67 -7.97 -0.01
N LYS A 28 -19.94 -7.60 0.20
CA LYS A 28 -20.90 -8.44 0.94
C LYS A 28 -21.10 -9.80 0.27
N ALA A 29 -21.36 -9.83 -1.04
CA ALA A 29 -21.55 -11.09 -1.77
C ALA A 29 -20.32 -12.00 -1.71
N LEU A 30 -19.10 -11.43 -1.78
CA LEU A 30 -17.86 -12.20 -1.63
C LEU A 30 -17.76 -12.84 -0.25
N ARG A 31 -18.13 -12.11 0.81
CA ARG A 31 -18.16 -12.63 2.18
C ARG A 31 -19.22 -13.70 2.40
N GLU A 32 -20.39 -13.53 1.80
CA GLU A 32 -21.45 -14.55 1.79
C GLU A 32 -21.00 -15.84 1.07
N ALA A 33 -20.09 -15.73 0.09
CA ALA A 33 -19.46 -16.87 -0.57
C ALA A 33 -18.24 -17.44 0.18
N GLY A 34 -17.91 -16.94 1.38
CA GLY A 34 -16.81 -17.42 2.22
C GLY A 34 -15.44 -16.77 1.96
N GLY A 35 -15.38 -15.74 1.10
CA GLY A 35 -14.18 -14.93 0.88
C GLY A 35 -14.09 -13.71 1.81
N ASP A 36 -13.04 -12.91 1.65
CA ASP A 36 -12.90 -11.59 2.28
C ASP A 36 -12.07 -10.66 1.38
N VAL A 37 -11.93 -9.40 1.78
CA VAL A 37 -11.18 -8.39 1.02
C VAL A 37 -10.04 -7.79 1.83
N MET A 38 -8.99 -7.41 1.11
CA MET A 38 -7.97 -6.48 1.55
C MET A 38 -8.17 -5.15 0.80
N LEU A 39 -8.05 -4.03 1.50
CA LEU A 39 -8.09 -2.72 0.86
C LEU A 39 -6.67 -2.18 0.72
N SER A 40 -6.34 -1.71 -0.48
CA SER A 40 -5.06 -1.04 -0.74
C SER A 40 -5.22 0.49 -0.80
N ILE A 41 -4.36 1.21 -0.07
CA ILE A 41 -4.28 2.67 -0.05
C ILE A 41 -3.04 3.12 -0.80
N GLY A 42 -3.24 3.83 -1.91
CA GLY A 42 -2.18 4.47 -2.67
C GLY A 42 -2.28 4.11 -4.15
N GLY A 43 -1.22 3.51 -4.68
CA GLY A 43 -1.06 3.14 -6.08
C GLY A 43 -0.33 4.20 -6.91
N ALA A 44 -0.10 3.87 -8.19
CA ALA A 44 0.73 4.64 -9.12
C ALA A 44 0.26 6.09 -9.37
N ASN A 45 -1.04 6.36 -9.23
CA ASN A 45 -1.64 7.65 -9.58
C ASN A 45 -2.20 8.40 -8.37
N ASN A 46 -2.19 9.73 -8.47
CA ASN A 46 -2.68 10.68 -7.47
C ASN A 46 -1.87 10.67 -6.16
N ALA A 47 -2.29 11.51 -5.21
CA ALA A 47 -1.65 11.62 -3.91
C ALA A 47 -2.20 10.55 -2.93
N PRO A 48 -1.33 9.80 -2.24
CA PRO A 48 -1.77 8.95 -1.12
C PRO A 48 -2.24 9.82 0.04
N LEU A 49 -3.05 9.26 0.93
CA LEU A 49 -3.56 9.98 2.10
C LEU A 49 -2.42 10.55 2.96
N ALA A 50 -1.33 9.80 3.10
CA ALA A 50 -0.17 10.25 3.85
C ALA A 50 0.54 11.47 3.24
N ALA A 51 0.37 11.74 1.94
CA ALA A 51 0.87 12.96 1.31
C ALA A 51 -0.08 14.14 1.52
N SER A 52 -1.39 13.94 1.43
CA SER A 52 -2.39 15.01 1.52
C SER A 52 -2.72 15.43 2.95
N CYS A 53 -2.89 14.47 3.86
CA CYS A 53 -3.14 14.71 5.27
C CYS A 53 -1.86 15.17 5.94
N LYS A 54 -1.83 16.41 6.46
CA LYS A 54 -0.63 16.96 7.13
C LYS A 54 -0.59 16.65 8.62
N ASN A 55 -1.76 16.45 9.23
CA ASN A 55 -1.90 16.01 10.62
C ASN A 55 -1.90 14.47 10.68
N VAL A 56 -1.12 13.92 11.61
CA VAL A 56 -0.97 12.47 11.83
C VAL A 56 -2.24 11.85 12.43
N ASP A 57 -2.92 12.55 13.32
CA ASP A 57 -4.11 12.04 14.01
C ASP A 57 -5.31 12.00 13.05
N ASP A 58 -5.45 12.99 12.16
CA ASP A 58 -6.45 12.95 11.08
C ASP A 58 -6.19 11.75 10.14
N LEU A 59 -4.92 11.52 9.78
CA LEU A 59 -4.53 10.38 8.95
C LEU A 59 -4.83 9.04 9.63
N MET A 60 -4.50 8.94 10.92
CA MET A 60 -4.80 7.77 11.75
C MET A 60 -6.31 7.51 11.81
N GLN A 61 -7.11 8.56 12.02
CA GLN A 61 -8.57 8.45 12.07
C GLN A 61 -9.13 7.99 10.73
N HIS A 62 -8.61 8.49 9.60
CA HIS A 62 -9.03 7.99 8.29
C HIS A 62 -8.72 6.50 8.09
N TYR A 63 -7.54 6.02 8.51
CA TYR A 63 -7.25 4.58 8.44
C TYR A 63 -8.18 3.77 9.33
N TYR A 64 -8.48 4.25 10.53
CA TYR A 64 -9.44 3.65 11.44
C TYR A 64 -10.83 3.54 10.78
N ASP A 65 -11.35 4.65 10.27
CA ASP A 65 -12.69 4.74 9.67
C ASP A 65 -12.82 3.87 8.43
N ILE A 66 -11.77 3.77 7.61
CA ILE A 66 -11.75 2.90 6.42
C ILE A 66 -11.92 1.43 6.84
N VAL A 67 -11.16 0.98 7.85
CA VAL A 67 -11.25 -0.39 8.36
C VAL A 67 -12.60 -0.67 8.99
N ASP A 68 -13.12 0.26 9.80
CA ASP A 68 -14.39 0.10 10.50
C ASP A 68 -15.58 0.08 9.52
N ASN A 69 -15.62 1.03 8.58
CA ASN A 69 -16.69 1.13 7.57
C ASN A 69 -16.79 -0.11 6.68
N LEU A 70 -15.67 -0.80 6.43
CA LEU A 70 -15.63 -1.98 5.57
C LEU A 70 -15.49 -3.29 6.36
N ASN A 71 -15.39 -3.22 7.68
CA ASN A 71 -15.08 -4.37 8.54
C ASN A 71 -13.88 -5.18 8.01
N LEU A 72 -12.77 -4.51 7.73
CA LEU A 72 -11.58 -5.13 7.15
C LEU A 72 -10.79 -5.92 8.19
N LYS A 73 -10.05 -6.93 7.71
CA LYS A 73 -9.02 -7.63 8.49
C LYS A 73 -7.61 -7.35 8.02
N VAL A 74 -7.46 -6.79 6.83
CA VAL A 74 -6.17 -6.53 6.19
C VAL A 74 -6.21 -5.17 5.51
N LEU A 75 -5.19 -4.37 5.77
CA LEU A 75 -4.96 -3.08 5.13
C LEU A 75 -3.60 -3.08 4.44
N ASP A 76 -3.59 -2.77 3.15
CA ASP A 76 -2.40 -2.67 2.33
C ASP A 76 -2.08 -1.21 2.01
N PHE A 77 -0.79 -0.89 1.98
CA PHE A 77 -0.27 0.41 1.58
C PHE A 77 0.58 0.24 0.34
N ASP A 78 0.01 0.60 -0.81
CA ASP A 78 0.69 0.58 -2.09
C ASP A 78 1.40 1.91 -2.36
N ILE A 79 2.72 1.88 -2.23
CA ILE A 79 3.57 3.07 -2.14
C ILE A 79 4.44 3.14 -3.38
N GLU A 80 3.96 3.89 -4.36
CA GLU A 80 4.55 3.93 -5.70
C GLU A 80 5.08 5.31 -6.11
N GLY A 81 5.81 5.33 -7.22
CA GLY A 81 6.25 6.56 -7.89
C GLY A 81 7.06 7.46 -6.97
N THR A 82 6.79 8.76 -7.02
CA THR A 82 7.53 9.73 -6.18
C THR A 82 7.31 9.54 -4.68
N TRP A 83 6.25 8.83 -4.28
CA TRP A 83 5.86 8.70 -2.87
C TRP A 83 6.70 7.67 -2.11
N VAL A 84 7.45 6.82 -2.82
CA VAL A 84 8.46 5.94 -2.22
C VAL A 84 9.70 6.72 -1.74
N ALA A 85 9.95 7.89 -2.32
CA ALA A 85 11.09 8.76 -2.00
C ALA A 85 10.70 9.99 -1.16
N ASP A 86 9.41 10.24 -0.94
CA ASP A 86 8.93 11.39 -0.17
C ASP A 86 9.00 11.10 1.34
N GLN A 87 10.12 11.48 1.97
CA GLN A 87 10.39 11.22 3.38
C GLN A 87 9.28 11.71 4.32
N ALA A 88 8.72 12.89 4.05
CA ALA A 88 7.67 13.46 4.92
C ALA A 88 6.39 12.61 4.92
N SER A 89 5.94 12.08 3.77
CA SER A 89 4.79 11.18 3.72
C SER A 89 5.10 9.80 4.29
N ILE A 90 6.33 9.29 4.13
CA ILE A 90 6.76 8.01 4.72
C ILE A 90 6.69 8.09 6.24
N GLU A 91 7.32 9.09 6.83
CA GLU A 91 7.36 9.27 8.27
C GLU A 91 5.95 9.44 8.86
N ARG A 92 5.13 10.25 8.19
CA ARG A 92 3.74 10.48 8.60
C ARG A 92 2.90 9.21 8.49
N ARG A 93 3.02 8.47 7.38
CA ARG A 93 2.31 7.21 7.14
C ARG A 93 2.63 6.22 8.24
N ASN A 94 3.91 5.93 8.45
CA ASN A 94 4.36 4.92 9.39
C ASN A 94 3.98 5.29 10.83
N LEU A 95 3.99 6.58 11.19
CA LEU A 95 3.55 7.03 12.52
C LEU A 95 2.03 6.85 12.72
N ALA A 96 1.24 7.23 11.72
CA ALA A 96 -0.21 7.03 11.74
C ALA A 96 -0.58 5.54 11.75
N VAL A 97 0.13 4.72 10.97
CA VAL A 97 -0.03 3.25 10.94
C VAL A 97 0.24 2.64 12.30
N LYS A 98 1.33 3.02 12.99
CA LYS A 98 1.59 2.54 14.35
C LYS A 98 0.47 2.92 15.32
N LYS A 99 0.05 4.19 15.29
CA LYS A 99 -1.02 4.68 16.18
C LYS A 99 -2.34 3.93 15.96
N VAL A 100 -2.74 3.72 14.69
CA VAL A 100 -3.98 3.00 14.39
C VAL A 100 -3.87 1.52 14.75
N GLN A 101 -2.71 0.91 14.52
CA GLN A 101 -2.43 -0.49 14.89
C GLN A 101 -2.55 -0.70 16.40
N ASP A 102 -2.01 0.20 17.22
CA ASP A 102 -2.15 0.15 18.67
C ASP A 102 -3.60 0.34 19.12
N LYS A 103 -4.32 1.26 18.45
CA LYS A 103 -5.74 1.47 18.73
C LYS A 103 -6.55 0.21 18.48
N TRP A 104 -6.39 -0.43 17.33
CA TRP A 104 -7.10 -1.68 17.02
C TRP A 104 -6.75 -2.79 18.01
N LYS A 105 -5.47 -2.95 18.36
CA LYS A 105 -5.04 -3.92 19.38
C LYS A 105 -5.70 -3.66 20.73
N SER A 106 -5.80 -2.41 21.16
CA SER A 106 -6.47 -2.03 22.42
C SER A 106 -7.98 -2.36 22.43
N GLU A 107 -8.59 -2.46 21.25
CA GLU A 107 -9.99 -2.85 21.06
C GLU A 107 -10.17 -4.36 20.84
N GLY A 108 -9.09 -5.14 20.87
CA GLY A 108 -9.12 -6.57 20.54
C GLY A 108 -9.34 -6.86 19.05
N LYS A 109 -9.12 -5.89 18.16
CA LYS A 109 -9.14 -6.07 16.71
C LYS A 109 -7.75 -6.46 16.23
N ASP A 110 -7.66 -7.52 15.44
CA ASP A 110 -6.43 -7.93 14.76
C ASP A 110 -6.51 -7.55 13.28
N ILE A 111 -5.77 -6.50 12.91
CA ILE A 111 -5.73 -5.95 11.55
C ILE A 111 -4.32 -6.12 11.00
N ALA A 112 -4.18 -6.98 10.00
CA ALA A 112 -2.91 -7.24 9.34
C ALA A 112 -2.50 -6.06 8.44
N ILE A 113 -1.26 -5.58 8.60
CA ILE A 113 -0.71 -4.48 7.80
C ILE A 113 0.24 -5.01 6.75
N TRP A 114 0.00 -4.69 5.48
CA TRP A 114 0.82 -5.06 4.34
C TRP A 114 1.33 -3.82 3.63
N TYR A 115 2.60 -3.84 3.20
CA TYR A 115 3.15 -2.81 2.32
C TYR A 115 3.40 -3.40 0.93
N THR A 116 2.85 -2.75 -0.09
CA THR A 116 3.12 -3.05 -1.49
C THR A 116 4.16 -2.05 -2.02
N LEU A 117 5.29 -2.57 -2.51
CA LEU A 117 6.45 -1.75 -2.89
C LEU A 117 7.01 -2.11 -4.28
N PRO A 118 7.49 -1.11 -5.04
CA PRO A 118 8.22 -1.36 -6.26
C PRO A 118 9.57 -2.00 -5.96
N ILE A 119 9.99 -2.91 -6.83
CA ILE A 119 11.25 -3.62 -6.71
C ILE A 119 11.96 -3.60 -8.07
N LEU A 120 13.28 -3.65 -8.08
CA LEU A 120 14.08 -3.89 -9.27
C LEU A 120 14.53 -5.36 -9.31
N PRO A 121 15.02 -5.89 -10.45
CA PRO A 121 15.63 -7.22 -10.49
C PRO A 121 16.81 -7.39 -9.53
N THR A 122 17.39 -6.28 -9.07
CA THR A 122 18.47 -6.19 -8.08
C THR A 122 17.97 -6.13 -6.62
N GLY A 123 16.66 -6.18 -6.37
CA GLY A 123 16.06 -6.04 -5.04
C GLY A 123 15.37 -4.69 -4.83
N LEU A 124 15.02 -4.39 -3.58
CA LEU A 124 14.42 -3.10 -3.21
C LEU A 124 15.44 -1.97 -3.39
N THR A 125 14.97 -0.82 -3.87
CA THR A 125 15.82 0.37 -3.95
C THR A 125 16.09 0.92 -2.54
N PRO A 126 17.11 1.79 -2.35
CA PRO A 126 17.33 2.45 -1.07
C PRO A 126 16.08 3.17 -0.52
N GLU A 127 15.29 3.76 -1.40
CA GLU A 127 14.02 4.43 -1.04
C GLU A 127 12.97 3.42 -0.57
N GLY A 128 12.81 2.30 -1.29
CA GLY A 128 11.94 1.20 -0.85
C GLY A 128 12.36 0.62 0.50
N MET A 129 13.66 0.45 0.72
CA MET A 129 14.21 0.01 2.02
C MET A 129 14.01 1.04 3.13
N ASN A 130 14.04 2.33 2.80
CA ASN A 130 13.78 3.39 3.76
C ASN A 130 12.33 3.34 4.28
N VAL A 131 11.35 3.03 3.41
CA VAL A 131 9.95 2.85 3.85
C VAL A 131 9.85 1.79 4.96
N LEU A 132 10.49 0.64 4.76
CA LEU A 132 10.44 -0.48 5.70
C LEU A 132 11.27 -0.21 6.97
N SER A 133 12.44 0.42 6.80
CA SER A 133 13.33 0.77 7.90
C SER A 133 12.69 1.81 8.82
N ASP A 134 12.00 2.80 8.26
CA ASP A 134 11.24 3.79 9.02
C ASP A 134 10.01 3.18 9.72
N ALA A 135 9.31 2.24 9.05
CA ALA A 135 8.20 1.50 9.66
C ALA A 135 8.68 0.70 10.87
N LYS A 136 9.80 -0.02 10.74
CA LYS A 136 10.45 -0.74 11.83
C LYS A 136 10.88 0.20 12.97
N ALA A 137 11.47 1.35 12.64
CA ALA A 137 11.90 2.33 13.65
C ALA A 137 10.73 2.90 14.46
N LYS A 138 9.54 3.05 13.84
CA LYS A 138 8.30 3.46 14.50
C LYS A 138 7.55 2.30 15.17
N GLY A 139 8.06 1.08 15.05
CA GLY A 139 7.49 -0.12 15.67
C GLY A 139 6.24 -0.65 14.96
N VAL A 140 6.04 -0.32 13.68
CA VAL A 140 4.96 -0.91 12.88
C VAL A 140 5.21 -2.41 12.73
N GLU A 141 4.23 -3.22 13.13
CA GLU A 141 4.27 -4.65 12.87
C GLU A 141 3.64 -4.94 11.52
N LEU A 142 4.46 -5.33 10.55
CA LEU A 142 4.00 -5.74 9.23
C LEU A 142 3.66 -7.23 9.23
N ALA A 143 2.48 -7.57 8.73
CA ALA A 143 2.09 -8.95 8.45
C ALA A 143 2.74 -9.47 7.16
N GLY A 144 3.12 -8.57 6.24
CA GLY A 144 3.84 -8.93 5.03
C GLY A 144 4.30 -7.73 4.21
N VAL A 145 5.19 -8.01 3.27
CA VAL A 145 5.62 -7.09 2.21
C VAL A 145 5.31 -7.76 0.89
N ASN A 146 4.50 -7.11 0.07
CA ASN A 146 4.17 -7.53 -1.29
C ASN A 146 5.04 -6.72 -2.26
N VAL A 147 5.79 -7.39 -3.13
CA VAL A 147 6.71 -6.69 -4.05
C VAL A 147 6.18 -6.74 -5.49
N MET A 148 6.15 -5.59 -6.14
CA MET A 148 5.60 -5.44 -7.49
C MET A 148 6.63 -5.88 -8.53
N THR A 149 6.63 -7.17 -8.85
CA THR A 149 7.56 -7.78 -9.81
C THR A 149 7.18 -7.52 -11.27
N MET A 150 7.00 -6.24 -11.62
CA MET A 150 6.48 -5.76 -12.90
C MET A 150 7.13 -4.44 -13.33
N ASP A 151 6.80 -3.97 -14.54
CA ASP A 151 7.11 -2.63 -15.05
C ASP A 151 8.58 -2.17 -14.99
N TYR A 152 9.53 -3.10 -15.05
CA TYR A 152 10.97 -2.80 -15.05
C TYR A 152 11.43 -1.90 -16.21
N GLY A 153 10.68 -1.88 -17.31
CA GLY A 153 11.06 -1.21 -18.55
C GLY A 153 12.22 -1.89 -19.27
N ASN A 154 12.33 -1.63 -20.58
CA ASN A 154 13.32 -2.28 -21.44
C ASN A 154 14.78 -1.96 -21.07
N ALA A 155 15.04 -0.82 -20.41
CA ALA A 155 16.39 -0.43 -20.00
C ALA A 155 16.93 -1.30 -18.86
N ILE A 156 16.05 -1.81 -17.98
CA ILE A 156 16.42 -2.63 -16.83
C ILE A 156 16.23 -4.11 -17.14
N CYS A 157 15.13 -4.44 -17.81
CA CYS A 157 14.77 -5.80 -18.20
C CYS A 157 14.55 -5.84 -19.70
N GLN A 158 15.62 -6.00 -20.46
CA GLN A 158 15.58 -5.91 -21.92
C GLN A 158 14.82 -7.09 -22.52
N SER A 159 13.72 -6.81 -23.22
CA SER A 159 13.10 -7.79 -24.12
C SER A 159 14.08 -8.11 -25.25
N ALA A 160 14.58 -9.35 -25.29
CA ALA A 160 15.12 -9.91 -26.52
C ALA A 160 13.91 -10.06 -27.45
N ASN A 161 13.91 -9.42 -28.61
CA ASN A 161 12.82 -9.39 -29.60
C ASN A 161 12.56 -10.78 -30.26
N THR A 162 12.66 -11.84 -29.47
CA THR A 162 12.47 -13.25 -29.83
C THR A 162 11.38 -13.82 -28.94
N GLU A 163 10.36 -14.39 -29.57
CA GLU A 163 9.24 -15.03 -28.89
C GLU A 163 9.73 -16.17 -27.97
N GLY A 164 9.14 -16.29 -26.76
CA GLY A 164 9.36 -17.44 -25.87
C GLY A 164 10.43 -17.33 -24.76
N GLN A 165 11.17 -16.22 -24.62
CA GLN A 165 12.25 -16.13 -23.62
C GLN A 165 11.83 -15.73 -22.19
N ASN A 166 10.54 -15.42 -21.96
CA ASN A 166 9.93 -15.00 -20.68
C ASN A 166 10.86 -14.12 -19.80
N ILE A 167 11.44 -13.08 -20.40
CA ILE A 167 12.49 -12.28 -19.75
C ILE A 167 11.95 -11.50 -18.57
N HIS A 168 10.72 -10.97 -18.67
CA HIS A 168 10.03 -10.35 -17.54
C HIS A 168 9.86 -11.34 -16.37
N GLY A 169 9.53 -12.61 -16.66
CA GLY A 169 9.50 -13.66 -15.64
C GLY A 169 10.86 -13.90 -14.98
N LYS A 170 11.96 -13.88 -15.75
CA LYS A 170 13.32 -13.99 -15.19
C LYS A 170 13.67 -12.80 -14.30
N CYS A 171 13.38 -11.59 -14.73
CA CYS A 171 13.58 -10.37 -13.94
C CYS A 171 12.76 -10.39 -12.64
N ALA A 172 11.52 -10.86 -12.70
CA ALA A 172 10.68 -11.09 -11.52
C ALA A 172 11.33 -12.09 -10.56
N THR A 173 11.81 -13.23 -11.06
CA THR A 173 12.50 -14.21 -10.20
C THR A 173 13.79 -13.65 -9.60
N SER A 174 14.56 -12.86 -10.35
CA SER A 174 15.76 -12.20 -9.84
C SER A 174 15.44 -11.18 -8.76
N ALA A 175 14.36 -10.40 -8.93
CA ALA A 175 13.93 -9.44 -7.93
C ALA A 175 13.65 -10.11 -6.57
N ILE A 176 12.97 -11.27 -6.58
CA ILE A 176 12.71 -12.06 -5.37
C ILE A 176 14.00 -12.67 -4.82
N ALA A 177 14.85 -13.24 -5.67
CA ALA A 177 16.10 -13.85 -5.23
C ALA A 177 17.07 -12.84 -4.60
N ASN A 178 16.97 -11.57 -4.99
CA ASN A 178 17.77 -10.46 -4.47
C ASN A 178 17.02 -9.65 -3.41
N LEU A 179 15.93 -10.14 -2.82
CA LEU A 179 15.25 -9.46 -1.72
C LEU A 179 16.10 -9.64 -0.43
N HIS A 180 16.79 -8.58 -0.01
CA HIS A 180 17.60 -8.52 1.21
C HIS A 180 17.34 -7.22 1.98
#